data_AF-A0AAU4RUE1-F1
#
_entry.id   AF-A0AAU4RUE1-F1
#
_cell.length_a   1.000
_cell.length_b   1.000
_cell.length_c   1.000
_cell.angle_alpha   90.00
_cell.angle_beta   90.00
_cell.angle_gamma   90.00
#
_symmetry.space_group_name_H-M   'P 1'
#
loop_
_entity.id
_entity.type
_entity.pdbx_description
1 polymer ?
#
loop_
_entity_poly.entity_id
_entity_poly.type
_entity_poly.pdbx_seq_one_letter_code
_entity_poly.pdbx_strand_id
1 'polypeptide(L)'
;MRQAAEGAAESALPEELVALLTGHLDVKADAGEFSGRTTFESLGLDSLSLFELVVAAEEEYGIVLPENALDLRPSSTLGEAARAFEHAR
;
A
#
# COMPACT_ATOMS: atom_id res chain seq x y z
N MET A 1 -5.76 0.66 -29.77
CA MET A 1 -6.45 1.28 -28.61
C MET A 1 -5.43 1.43 -27.50
N ARG A 2 -5.27 2.66 -27.01
CA ARG A 2 -4.54 3.13 -25.80
C ARG A 2 -3.26 2.39 -25.38
N GLN A 3 -2.13 2.95 -25.77
CA GLN A 3 -0.95 3.04 -24.89
C GLN A 3 -1.40 3.60 -23.52
N ALA A 4 -1.22 2.83 -22.45
CA ALA A 4 -1.29 3.29 -21.05
C ALA A 4 -0.60 2.32 -20.06
N ALA A 5 0.36 1.52 -20.50
CA ALA A 5 1.12 0.61 -19.63
C ALA A 5 2.65 0.80 -19.72
N GLU A 6 3.09 1.85 -20.43
CA GLU A 6 4.48 2.27 -20.55
C GLU A 6 4.53 3.71 -20.01
N GLY A 7 4.94 3.90 -18.75
CA GLY A 7 5.07 5.24 -18.16
C GLY A 7 4.43 5.48 -16.79
N ALA A 8 3.93 4.47 -16.09
CA ALA A 8 3.94 4.57 -14.63
C ALA A 8 5.37 4.21 -14.23
N ALA A 9 6.15 5.22 -13.84
CA ALA A 9 7.49 5.06 -13.36
C ALA A 9 7.56 3.93 -12.31
N GLU A 10 8.76 3.45 -12.10
CA GLU A 10 9.47 3.39 -10.81
C GLU A 10 8.96 4.39 -9.73
N SER A 11 7.65 4.53 -9.53
CA SER A 11 7.04 5.26 -8.45
C SER A 11 7.27 4.38 -7.25
N ALA A 12 8.39 4.64 -6.57
CA ALA A 12 8.69 4.07 -5.28
C ALA A 12 7.41 4.15 -4.42
N LEU A 13 7.06 3.03 -3.79
CA LEU A 13 6.00 3.04 -2.80
C LEU A 13 6.34 4.11 -1.75
N PRO A 14 5.33 4.83 -1.22
CA PRO A 14 5.55 5.81 -0.16
C PRO A 14 6.40 5.19 0.96
N GLU A 15 7.39 5.92 1.43
CA GLU A 15 8.29 5.43 2.47
C GLU A 15 7.49 5.06 3.73
N GLU A 16 6.42 5.81 4.03
CA GLU A 16 5.48 5.55 5.11
C GLU A 16 4.76 4.21 4.92
N LEU A 17 4.30 3.90 3.69
CA LEU A 17 3.65 2.62 3.39
C LEU A 17 4.62 1.45 3.60
N VAL A 18 5.85 1.57 3.10
CA VAL A 18 6.87 0.52 3.27
C VAL A 18 7.27 0.37 4.74
N ALA A 19 7.40 1.47 5.47
CA ALA A 19 7.70 1.48 6.89
C ALA A 19 6.59 0.79 7.71
N LEU A 20 5.32 1.04 7.40
CA LEU A 20 4.20 0.37 8.06
C LEU A 20 4.17 -1.13 7.74
N LEU A 21 4.38 -1.51 6.46
CA LEU A 21 4.38 -2.91 6.06
C LEU A 21 5.50 -3.70 6.75
N THR A 22 6.72 -3.15 6.80
CA THR A 22 7.88 -3.84 7.36
C THR A 22 7.98 -3.70 8.88
N GLY A 23 7.58 -2.56 9.44
CA GLY A 23 7.70 -2.25 10.86
C GLY A 23 6.49 -2.64 11.69
N HIS A 24 5.28 -2.31 11.22
CA HIS A 24 4.04 -2.59 11.95
C HIS A 24 3.54 -4.02 11.66
N LEU A 25 3.56 -4.43 10.40
CA LEU A 25 3.02 -5.71 9.95
C LEU A 25 4.06 -6.83 9.83
N ASP A 26 5.33 -6.56 10.17
CA ASP A 26 6.48 -7.50 10.07
C ASP A 26 6.58 -8.21 8.71
N VAL A 27 6.19 -7.55 7.62
CA VAL A 27 6.24 -8.13 6.27
C VAL A 27 7.69 -8.34 5.87
N LYS A 28 8.07 -9.60 5.67
CA LYS A 28 9.41 -10.01 5.22
C LYS A 28 9.40 -10.25 3.73
N ALA A 29 9.41 -9.16 2.98
CA ALA A 29 9.50 -9.19 1.53
C ALA A 29 10.80 -8.51 1.07
N ASP A 30 11.38 -9.01 -0.01
CA ASP A 30 12.56 -8.41 -0.61
C ASP A 30 12.22 -7.06 -1.27
N ALA A 31 13.22 -6.18 -1.43
CA ALA A 31 13.03 -4.88 -2.09
C ALA A 31 12.44 -4.99 -3.51
N GLY A 32 12.62 -6.14 -4.19
CA GLY A 32 12.01 -6.41 -5.49
C GLY A 32 10.53 -6.84 -5.44
N GLU A 33 10.05 -7.29 -4.29
CA GLU A 33 8.66 -7.70 -4.08
C GLU A 33 7.77 -6.54 -3.66
N PHE A 34 8.33 -5.47 -3.09
CA PHE A 34 7.62 -4.21 -2.84
C PHE A 34 7.45 -3.40 -4.14
N SER A 35 6.63 -3.94 -5.05
CA SER A 35 6.28 -3.31 -6.31
C SER A 35 4.83 -2.85 -6.30
N GLY A 36 4.51 -1.77 -7.00
CA GLY A 36 3.13 -1.31 -7.17
C GLY A 36 2.19 -2.32 -7.85
N ARG A 37 2.72 -3.43 -8.38
CA ARG A 37 1.97 -4.54 -8.97
C ARG A 37 1.73 -5.70 -8.01
N THR A 38 2.44 -5.73 -6.88
CA THR A 38 2.32 -6.76 -5.86
C THR A 38 1.04 -6.55 -5.08
N THR A 39 0.34 -7.64 -4.77
CA THR A 39 -0.89 -7.61 -3.96
C THR A 39 -0.58 -7.83 -2.50
N PHE A 40 -1.45 -7.34 -1.62
CA PHE A 40 -1.34 -7.56 -0.18
C PHE A 40 -1.40 -9.05 0.18
N GLU A 41 -2.24 -9.83 -0.48
CA GLU A 41 -2.32 -11.28 -0.29
C GLU A 41 -1.01 -12.00 -0.66
N SER A 42 -0.28 -11.49 -1.65
CA SER A 42 1.02 -12.07 -2.05
C SER A 42 2.08 -11.86 -0.97
N LEU A 43 1.95 -10.79 -0.19
CA LEU A 43 2.79 -10.50 0.97
C LEU A 43 2.34 -11.25 2.24
N GLY A 44 1.27 -12.05 2.15
CA GLY A 44 0.68 -12.74 3.30
C GLY A 44 -0.17 -11.85 4.19
N LEU A 45 -0.61 -10.69 3.70
CA LEU A 45 -1.46 -9.77 4.45
C LEU A 45 -2.94 -10.10 4.24
N ASP A 46 -3.66 -10.18 5.34
CA ASP A 46 -5.10 -10.42 5.36
C ASP A 46 -5.89 -9.13 5.66
N SER A 47 -7.21 -9.24 5.70
CA SER A 47 -8.09 -8.08 5.94
C SER A 47 -7.85 -7.41 7.29
N LEU A 48 -7.45 -8.16 8.32
CA LEU A 48 -7.12 -7.59 9.64
C LEU A 48 -5.84 -6.76 9.55
N SER A 49 -4.81 -7.29 8.90
CA SER A 49 -3.56 -6.54 8.69
C SER A 49 -3.78 -5.26 7.88
N LEU A 50 -4.70 -5.27 6.92
CA LEU A 50 -5.06 -4.06 6.17
C LEU A 50 -5.79 -3.04 7.04
N PHE A 51 -6.66 -3.48 7.95
CA PHE A 51 -7.28 -2.58 8.91
C PHE A 51 -6.25 -1.96 9.86
N GLU A 52 -5.33 -2.79 10.38
CA GLU A 52 -4.20 -2.33 11.20
C GLU A 52 -3.30 -1.36 10.43
N LEU A 53 -3.05 -1.60 9.15
CA LEU A 53 -2.28 -0.71 8.28
C LEU A 53 -2.88 0.70 8.26
N VAL A 54 -4.21 0.79 8.08
CA VAL A 54 -4.89 2.08 8.02
C VAL A 54 -4.83 2.79 9.37
N VAL A 55 -5.15 2.07 10.46
CA VAL A 55 -5.09 2.63 11.82
C VAL A 55 -3.68 3.10 12.15
N ALA A 56 -2.66 2.32 11.80
CA ALA A 56 -1.27 2.69 12.03
C ALA A 56 -0.84 3.88 11.14
N ALA A 57 -1.31 3.99 9.91
CA ALA A 57 -1.07 5.16 9.06
C ALA A 57 -1.65 6.44 9.66
N GLU A 58 -2.86 6.36 10.22
CA GLU A 58 -3.52 7.45 10.92
C GLU A 58 -2.80 7.83 12.21
N GLU A 59 -2.47 6.86 13.06
CA GLU A 59 -1.86 7.11 14.38
C GLU A 59 -0.38 7.52 14.29
N GLU A 60 0.40 6.93 13.37
CA GLU A 60 1.84 7.15 13.26
C GLU A 60 2.18 8.36 12.38
N TYR A 61 1.43 8.57 11.29
CA TYR A 61 1.72 9.61 10.31
C TYR A 61 0.62 10.66 10.18
N GLY A 62 -0.54 10.49 10.83
CA GLY A 62 -1.68 11.41 10.68
C GLY A 62 -2.37 11.30 9.32
N ILE A 63 -2.15 10.20 8.58
CA ILE A 63 -2.66 10.01 7.22
C ILE A 63 -4.07 9.43 7.30
N VAL A 64 -5.08 10.27 7.10
CA VAL A 64 -6.49 9.84 7.09
C VAL A 64 -6.86 9.34 5.70
N LEU A 65 -6.91 8.03 5.54
CA LEU A 65 -7.31 7.42 4.27
C LEU A 65 -8.83 7.59 4.09
N PRO A 66 -9.28 8.11 2.93
CA PRO A 66 -10.71 8.34 2.71
C PRO A 66 -11.47 7.01 2.67
N GLU A 67 -12.77 7.01 2.96
CA GLU A 67 -13.56 5.77 3.08
C GLU A 67 -13.55 4.90 1.81
N ASN A 68 -13.39 5.51 0.64
CA ASN A 68 -13.22 4.78 -0.63
C ASN A 68 -11.82 4.14 -0.78
N ALA A 69 -10.82 4.64 -0.06
CA ALA A 69 -9.52 3.99 0.11
C ALA A 69 -9.53 2.94 1.24
N LEU A 70 -10.51 2.96 2.16
CA LEU A 70 -10.72 1.87 3.12
C LEU A 70 -11.20 0.57 2.47
N ASP A 71 -11.58 0.61 1.19
CA ASP A 71 -11.96 -0.57 0.40
C ASP A 71 -10.74 -1.40 -0.06
N LEU A 72 -9.55 -1.17 0.52
CA LEU A 72 -8.38 -2.02 0.32
C LEU A 72 -8.71 -3.45 0.74
N ARG A 73 -8.48 -4.37 -0.19
CA ARG A 73 -8.67 -5.81 0.03
C ARG A 73 -7.35 -6.54 -0.13
N PRO A 74 -7.24 -7.79 0.34
CA PRO A 74 -6.04 -8.59 0.11
C PRO A 74 -5.68 -8.71 -1.38
N SER A 75 -6.68 -8.66 -2.26
CA SER A 75 -6.52 -8.66 -3.72
C SER A 75 -6.12 -7.30 -4.33
N SER A 76 -6.14 -6.23 -3.54
CA SER A 76 -5.65 -4.92 -3.96
C SER A 76 -4.12 -4.91 -4.05
N THR A 77 -3.60 -4.02 -4.89
CA THR A 77 -2.17 -3.85 -5.11
C THR A 77 -1.57 -2.79 -4.21
N LEU A 78 -0.27 -2.91 -3.92
CA LEU A 78 0.48 -1.87 -3.21
C LEU A 78 0.44 -0.52 -3.94
N GLY A 79 0.34 -0.53 -5.27
CA GLY A 79 0.21 0.70 -6.06
C GLY A 79 -1.14 1.40 -5.87
N GLU A 80 -2.21 0.65 -5.60
CA GLU A 80 -3.51 1.23 -5.25
C GLU A 80 -3.47 1.89 -3.87
N ALA A 81 -2.85 1.23 -2.88
CA ALA A 81 -2.66 1.82 -1.57
C ALA A 81 -1.73 3.03 -1.61
N ALA A 82 -0.61 2.96 -2.36
CA ALA A 82 0.29 4.09 -2.54
C ALA A 82 -0.45 5.35 -3.01
N ARG A 83 -1.35 5.22 -3.99
CA ARG A 83 -2.16 6.34 -4.47
C ARG A 83 -3.10 6.90 -3.41
N ALA A 84 -3.63 6.04 -2.54
CA ALA A 84 -4.48 6.47 -1.45
C ALA A 84 -3.70 7.28 -0.41
N PHE A 85 -2.48 6.85 -0.08
CA PHE A 85 -1.57 7.58 0.81
C PHE A 85 -1.17 8.94 0.23
N GLU A 86 -0.89 9.02 -1.09
CA GLU A 86 -0.56 10.30 -1.73
C GLU A 86 -1.73 11.30 -1.73
N HIS A 87 -2.98 10.83 -1.83
CA HIS A 87 -4.18 11.69 -1.80
C HIS A 87 -4.61 12.11 -0.40
N ALA A 88 -4.11 11.45 0.64
CA ALA A 88 -4.47 11.70 2.03
C ALA A 88 -3.63 12.80 2.71
N ARG A 89 -2.75 13.48 1.94
CA ARG A 89 -1.86 14.56 2.42
C ARG A 89 -2.45 15.96 2.26
#